data_AF-A0A212EIA0-F1
#
_entry.id   AF-A0A212EIA0-F1
#
_cell.length_a   1.000
_cell.length_b   1.000
_cell.length_c   1.000
_cell.angle_alpha   90.00
_cell.angle_beta   90.00
_cell.angle_gamma   90.00
#
_symmetry.space_group_name_H-M   'P 1'
#
loop_
_entity.id
_entity.type
_entity.pdbx_description
1 polymer ?
#
loop_
_entity_poly.entity_id
_entity_poly.type
_entity_poly.pdbx_seq_one_letter_code
_entity_poly.pdbx_strand_id
1 'polypeptide(L)'
;MTVFPVQISWDEKLSDKESEPYQQLSYEAVKAIDSAFSMTPFSDDFVSGSVDSIVRGGPQHPGVYVNFTVLLSETPETVRPAVAGDIHQHLVGVIRRRSNNVGASALWVTPEGSVINVRDVDECSSPDLNDCHTLATCTNTWGAFKCTCPNTTLDPAPVASRAGRECRSCAASHCSDRGLCHYNNGQPYCTCSSGYYGSTCEMDGEVIGVSVGASLAAALVIAITLAALLSWSRKWSREQKALGMGSPVFSFMAANTIKTPPVGQPPYQVTLEERMRWAQIAEAMVQANHYAGDPSQSVATRPSSAMFGYPTLPPVPLPRSDILCG
;
A
#
# COMPACT_ATOMS: atom_id res chain seq x y z
N MET A 1 -27.08 -59.35 -24.51
CA MET A 1 -26.25 -59.60 -23.31
C MET A 1 -26.87 -58.80 -22.18
N THR A 2 -27.69 -59.46 -21.35
CA THR A 2 -28.37 -58.84 -20.21
C THR A 2 -27.34 -58.65 -19.10
N VAL A 3 -26.75 -57.46 -19.02
CA VAL A 3 -25.89 -57.09 -17.89
C VAL A 3 -26.84 -56.78 -16.73
N PHE A 4 -27.05 -57.77 -15.87
CA PHE A 4 -27.59 -57.53 -14.53
C PHE A 4 -26.65 -56.55 -13.80
N PRO A 5 -27.19 -55.66 -12.95
CA PRO A 5 -26.37 -54.71 -12.22
C PRO A 5 -25.41 -55.47 -11.30
N VAL A 6 -24.11 -55.36 -11.57
CA VAL A 6 -23.08 -55.93 -10.70
C VAL A 6 -23.06 -55.08 -9.45
N GLN A 7 -23.47 -55.66 -8.32
CA GLN A 7 -23.31 -55.02 -7.02
C GLN A 7 -21.81 -54.85 -6.76
N ILE A 8 -21.36 -53.60 -6.66
CA ILE A 8 -19.95 -53.30 -6.42
C ILE A 8 -19.64 -53.61 -4.95
N SER A 9 -18.88 -54.68 -4.73
CA SER A 9 -18.34 -55.02 -3.42
C SER A 9 -16.97 -54.38 -3.23
N TRP A 10 -16.60 -54.09 -1.99
CA TRP A 10 -15.29 -53.53 -1.68
C TRP A 10 -14.15 -54.49 -2.09
N ASP A 11 -13.20 -53.97 -2.87
CA ASP A 11 -11.93 -54.59 -3.20
C ASP A 11 -10.81 -53.68 -2.67
N GLU A 12 -9.75 -54.25 -2.11
CA GLU A 12 -8.58 -53.51 -1.61
C GLU A 12 -7.90 -52.69 -2.71
N LYS A 13 -7.97 -53.15 -3.97
CA LYS A 13 -7.47 -52.40 -5.12
C LYS A 13 -8.18 -51.06 -5.32
N LEU A 14 -9.42 -50.90 -4.85
CA LEU A 14 -10.13 -49.62 -4.90
C LEU A 14 -9.55 -48.55 -3.97
N SER A 15 -8.57 -48.89 -3.13
CA SER A 15 -7.81 -47.88 -2.38
C SER A 15 -6.63 -47.30 -3.17
N ASP A 16 -6.19 -47.98 -4.23
CA ASP A 16 -5.05 -47.59 -5.05
C ASP A 16 -5.52 -46.88 -6.33
N LYS A 17 -5.15 -45.60 -6.47
CA LYS A 17 -5.51 -44.74 -7.61
C LYS A 17 -4.92 -45.22 -8.93
N GLU A 18 -3.81 -45.96 -8.90
CA GLU A 18 -3.15 -46.47 -10.10
C GLU A 18 -3.76 -47.79 -10.59
N SER A 19 -4.61 -48.42 -9.77
CA SER A 19 -5.21 -49.70 -10.12
C SER A 19 -6.28 -49.57 -11.21
N GLU A 20 -6.35 -50.58 -12.08
CA GLU A 20 -7.41 -50.71 -13.10
C GLU A 20 -8.85 -50.64 -12.50
N PRO A 21 -9.20 -51.33 -11.40
CA PRO A 21 -10.55 -51.24 -10.84
C PRO A 21 -10.87 -49.86 -10.27
N TYR A 22 -9.89 -49.13 -9.71
CA TYR A 22 -10.10 -47.74 -9.29
C TYR A 22 -10.39 -46.85 -10.50
N GLN A 23 -9.57 -46.91 -11.54
CA GLN A 23 -9.71 -46.08 -12.73
C GLN A 23 -11.04 -46.36 -13.44
N GLN A 24 -11.43 -47.63 -13.55
CA GLN A 24 -12.70 -48.03 -14.14
C GLN A 24 -13.90 -47.50 -13.35
N LEU A 25 -13.90 -47.68 -12.02
CA LEU A 25 -14.98 -47.18 -11.18
C LEU A 25 -15.03 -45.65 -11.17
N SER A 26 -13.87 -45.00 -11.14
CA SER A 26 -13.74 -43.54 -11.21
C SER A 26 -14.34 -42.99 -12.51
N TYR A 27 -14.01 -43.60 -13.65
CA TYR A 27 -14.55 -43.21 -14.96
C TYR A 27 -16.07 -43.35 -15.02
N GLU A 28 -16.60 -44.50 -14.58
CA GLU A 28 -18.05 -44.72 -14.53
C GLU A 28 -18.75 -43.76 -13.56
N ALA A 29 -18.13 -43.45 -12.42
CA ALA A 29 -18.68 -42.49 -11.44
C ALA A 29 -18.77 -41.07 -11.99
N VAL A 30 -17.73 -40.59 -12.67
CA VAL A 30 -17.74 -39.26 -13.32
C VAL A 30 -18.86 -39.19 -14.36
N LYS A 31 -18.97 -40.19 -15.24
CA LYS A 31 -20.02 -40.26 -16.26
C LYS A 31 -21.43 -40.35 -15.65
N ALA A 32 -21.57 -41.07 -14.54
CA ALA A 32 -22.82 -41.19 -13.83
C ALA A 32 -23.30 -39.85 -13.27
N ILE A 33 -22.40 -39.12 -12.61
CA ILE A 33 -22.71 -37.82 -12.01
C ILE A 33 -22.95 -36.77 -13.09
N ASP A 34 -22.12 -36.70 -14.13
CA ASP A 34 -22.30 -35.80 -15.28
C ASP A 34 -23.71 -35.95 -15.91
N SER A 35 -24.08 -37.19 -16.23
CA SER A 35 -25.42 -37.48 -16.76
C SER A 35 -26.55 -37.31 -15.73
N ALA A 36 -26.27 -37.36 -14.42
CA ALA A 36 -27.27 -37.06 -13.40
C ALA A 36 -27.52 -35.54 -13.31
N PHE A 37 -26.46 -34.73 -13.30
CA PHE A 37 -26.55 -33.26 -13.29
C PHE A 37 -27.26 -32.72 -14.53
N SER A 38 -27.06 -33.33 -15.70
CA SER A 38 -27.78 -32.97 -16.93
C SER A 38 -29.30 -33.15 -16.83
N MET A 39 -29.80 -33.83 -15.80
CA MET A 39 -31.24 -34.05 -15.53
C MET A 39 -31.74 -33.18 -14.36
N THR A 40 -30.88 -32.34 -13.80
CA THR A 40 -31.21 -31.39 -12.73
C THR A 40 -31.27 -29.97 -13.28
N PRO A 41 -31.84 -29.01 -12.54
CA PRO A 41 -31.80 -27.59 -12.92
C PRO A 41 -30.39 -26.99 -13.00
N PHE A 42 -29.37 -27.68 -12.47
CA PHE A 42 -27.98 -27.25 -12.50
C PHE A 42 -27.24 -27.71 -13.76
N SER A 43 -27.95 -28.19 -14.79
CA SER A 43 -27.33 -28.69 -16.03
C SER A 43 -26.43 -27.66 -16.70
N ASP A 44 -26.81 -26.39 -16.63
CA ASP A 44 -26.12 -25.30 -17.33
C ASP A 44 -24.95 -24.75 -16.50
N ASP A 45 -25.02 -24.91 -15.18
CA ASP A 45 -23.97 -24.49 -14.24
C ASP A 45 -22.93 -25.59 -14.01
N PHE A 46 -23.25 -26.86 -14.30
CA PHE A 46 -22.31 -27.96 -14.11
C PHE A 46 -21.17 -27.89 -15.14
N VAL A 47 -19.93 -27.80 -14.65
CA VAL A 47 -18.73 -27.72 -15.49
C VAL A 47 -18.06 -29.09 -15.61
N SER A 48 -17.77 -29.72 -14.47
CA SER A 48 -17.11 -31.02 -14.45
C SER A 48 -17.22 -31.68 -13.06
N GLY A 49 -16.85 -32.95 -12.98
CA GLY A 49 -16.76 -33.70 -11.74
C GLY A 49 -15.50 -34.52 -11.67
N SER A 50 -14.96 -34.69 -10.46
CA SER A 50 -13.74 -35.46 -10.20
C SER A 50 -13.92 -36.39 -9.00
N VAL A 51 -13.25 -37.53 -9.03
CA VAL A 51 -13.22 -38.49 -7.92
C VAL A 51 -11.96 -38.28 -7.10
N ASP A 52 -12.13 -37.89 -5.84
CA ASP A 52 -11.03 -37.60 -4.94
C ASP A 52 -10.43 -38.89 -4.35
N SER A 53 -11.31 -39.79 -3.92
CA SER A 53 -10.96 -41.08 -3.32
C SER A 53 -12.16 -42.03 -3.26
N ILE A 54 -11.90 -43.33 -3.26
CA ILE A 54 -12.92 -44.37 -3.06
C ILE A 54 -12.67 -45.05 -1.71
N VAL A 55 -13.69 -45.09 -0.86
CA VAL A 55 -13.56 -45.53 0.54
C VAL A 55 -14.58 -46.61 0.89
N ARG A 56 -14.18 -47.47 1.83
CA ARG A 56 -15.05 -48.52 2.34
C ARG A 56 -16.01 -47.97 3.38
N GLY A 57 -17.27 -48.34 3.25
CA GLY A 57 -18.29 -48.10 4.27
C GLY A 57 -17.97 -48.77 5.60
N GLY A 58 -18.34 -48.10 6.69
CA GLY A 58 -18.22 -48.64 8.03
C GLY A 58 -19.18 -49.82 8.29
N PRO A 59 -19.09 -50.47 9.46
CA PRO A 59 -19.92 -51.63 9.79
C PRO A 59 -21.42 -51.33 9.87
N GLN A 60 -21.82 -50.08 10.12
CA GLN A 60 -23.23 -49.67 10.16
C GLN A 60 -23.82 -49.42 8.76
N HIS A 61 -22.99 -49.01 7.80
CA HIS A 61 -23.39 -48.78 6.41
C HIS A 61 -22.36 -49.42 5.48
N PRO A 62 -22.47 -50.75 5.23
CA PRO A 62 -21.54 -51.45 4.38
C PRO A 62 -21.75 -51.03 2.92
N GLY A 63 -20.66 -50.73 2.22
CA GLY A 63 -20.72 -50.33 0.82
C GLY A 63 -19.40 -49.74 0.33
N VAL A 64 -19.41 -49.28 -0.91
CA VAL A 64 -18.33 -48.50 -1.52
C VAL A 64 -18.83 -47.07 -1.66
N TYR A 65 -18.08 -46.13 -1.10
CA TYR A 65 -18.38 -44.70 -1.16
C TYR A 65 -17.35 -44.01 -2.04
N VAL A 66 -17.81 -43.07 -2.85
CA VAL A 66 -16.96 -42.29 -3.74
C VAL A 66 -16.98 -40.85 -3.23
N ASN A 67 -15.85 -40.36 -2.75
CA ASN A 67 -15.67 -38.94 -2.51
C ASN A 67 -15.53 -38.25 -3.85
N PHE A 68 -16.47 -37.36 -4.13
CA PHE A 68 -16.64 -36.76 -5.44
C PHE A 68 -16.74 -35.25 -5.28
N THR A 69 -15.90 -34.53 -6.01
CA THR A 69 -15.93 -33.07 -6.09
C THR A 69 -16.62 -32.64 -7.37
N VAL A 70 -17.54 -31.71 -7.26
CA VAL A 70 -18.28 -31.13 -8.39
C VAL A 70 -17.82 -29.70 -8.59
N LEU A 71 -17.43 -29.37 -9.82
CA LEU A 71 -17.13 -28.01 -10.24
C LEU A 71 -18.36 -27.39 -10.90
N LEU A 72 -18.85 -26.29 -10.33
CA LEU A 72 -19.94 -25.49 -10.87
C LEU A 72 -19.42 -24.14 -11.35
N SER A 73 -20.10 -23.56 -12.33
CA SER A 73 -19.89 -22.19 -12.77
C SER A 73 -20.34 -21.21 -11.69
N GLU A 74 -19.66 -20.08 -11.60
CA GLU A 74 -19.98 -19.02 -10.64
C GLU A 74 -21.24 -18.26 -11.11
N THR A 75 -22.34 -18.43 -10.40
CA THR A 75 -23.62 -17.71 -10.60
C THR A 75 -24.18 -17.23 -9.26
N PRO A 76 -25.09 -16.23 -9.26
CA PRO A 76 -25.73 -15.76 -8.03
C PRO A 76 -26.45 -16.85 -7.22
N GLU A 77 -26.78 -17.97 -7.86
CA GLU A 77 -27.42 -19.14 -7.27
C GLU A 77 -26.37 -20.10 -6.67
N THR A 78 -25.29 -20.41 -7.38
CA THR A 78 -24.27 -21.38 -6.96
C THR A 78 -23.37 -20.87 -5.83
N VAL A 79 -23.19 -19.56 -5.71
CA VAL A 79 -22.38 -18.94 -4.63
C VAL A 79 -23.12 -18.96 -3.28
N ARG A 80 -24.39 -19.36 -3.22
CA ARG A 80 -25.16 -19.38 -1.97
C ARG A 80 -24.93 -20.68 -1.19
N PRO A 81 -24.70 -20.61 0.13
CA PRO A 81 -24.60 -21.81 0.99
C PRO A 81 -25.79 -22.77 0.94
N ALA A 82 -26.99 -22.25 0.62
CA ALA A 82 -28.19 -23.07 0.48
C ALA A 82 -28.13 -24.06 -0.69
N VAL A 83 -27.28 -23.80 -1.70
CA VAL A 83 -27.19 -24.62 -2.92
C VAL A 83 -26.84 -26.07 -2.63
N ALA A 84 -26.09 -26.36 -1.55
CA ALA A 84 -25.79 -27.74 -1.18
C ALA A 84 -27.04 -28.55 -0.85
N GLY A 85 -28.03 -27.92 -0.19
CA GLY A 85 -29.32 -28.54 0.08
C GLY A 85 -30.10 -28.78 -1.21
N ASP A 86 -30.08 -27.81 -2.12
CA ASP A 86 -30.77 -27.90 -3.41
C ASP A 86 -30.16 -28.97 -4.31
N ILE A 87 -28.83 -29.02 -4.43
CA ILE A 87 -28.09 -30.06 -5.17
C ILE A 87 -28.43 -31.44 -4.61
N HIS A 88 -28.38 -31.61 -3.29
CA HIS A 88 -28.73 -32.86 -2.63
C HIS A 88 -30.16 -33.30 -2.98
N GLN A 89 -31.14 -32.40 -2.84
CA GLN A 89 -32.54 -32.71 -3.13
C GLN A 89 -32.78 -33.07 -4.60
N HIS A 90 -32.19 -32.31 -5.54
CA HIS A 90 -32.37 -32.56 -6.97
C HIS A 90 -31.68 -33.84 -7.42
N LEU A 91 -30.43 -34.11 -6.99
CA LEU A 91 -29.73 -35.35 -7.31
C LEU A 91 -30.44 -36.58 -6.75
N VAL A 92 -30.83 -36.55 -5.46
CA VAL A 92 -31.61 -37.66 -4.87
C VAL A 92 -32.95 -37.82 -5.59
N GLY A 93 -33.57 -36.71 -5.99
CA GLY A 93 -34.81 -36.70 -6.77
C GLY A 93 -34.67 -37.42 -8.12
N VAL A 94 -33.64 -37.11 -8.91
CA VAL A 94 -33.41 -37.75 -10.21
C VAL A 94 -33.01 -39.21 -10.08
N ILE A 95 -32.18 -39.55 -9.08
CA ILE A 95 -31.73 -40.92 -8.80
C ILE A 95 -32.93 -41.81 -8.43
N ARG A 96 -33.80 -41.35 -7.51
CA ARG A 96 -34.97 -42.12 -7.08
C ARG A 96 -35.99 -42.32 -8.21
N ARG A 97 -36.19 -41.31 -9.07
CA ARG A 97 -37.09 -41.42 -10.24
C ARG A 97 -36.58 -42.45 -11.27
N ARG A 98 -35.28 -42.72 -11.29
CA ARG A 98 -34.64 -43.75 -12.12
C ARG A 98 -34.39 -45.06 -11.37
N SER A 99 -35.22 -45.38 -10.39
CA SER A 99 -35.11 -46.63 -9.60
C SER A 99 -33.76 -46.79 -8.89
N ASN A 100 -33.14 -45.68 -8.49
CA ASN A 100 -31.79 -45.60 -7.90
C ASN A 100 -30.61 -45.79 -8.88
N ASN A 101 -30.85 -45.66 -10.19
CA ASN A 101 -29.77 -45.44 -11.15
C ASN A 101 -29.25 -44.01 -11.10
N VAL A 102 -27.92 -43.89 -11.19
CA VAL A 102 -27.26 -42.58 -11.26
C VAL A 102 -27.13 -42.17 -12.73
N GLY A 103 -27.94 -41.19 -13.12
CA GLY A 103 -27.94 -40.63 -14.47
C GLY A 103 -28.29 -41.67 -15.56
N ALA A 104 -27.43 -41.78 -16.57
CA ALA A 104 -27.50 -42.76 -17.65
C ALA A 104 -26.42 -43.85 -17.54
N SER A 105 -25.79 -43.99 -16.37
CA SER A 105 -24.74 -44.98 -16.13
C SER A 105 -25.29 -46.36 -15.74
N ALA A 106 -24.39 -47.34 -15.63
CA ALA A 106 -24.69 -48.65 -15.06
C ALA A 106 -24.59 -48.67 -13.52
N LEU A 107 -24.36 -47.53 -12.87
CA LEU A 107 -24.19 -47.46 -11.41
C LEU A 107 -25.54 -47.31 -10.71
N TRP A 108 -25.75 -48.21 -9.76
CA TRP A 108 -26.91 -48.22 -8.86
C TRP A 108 -26.45 -47.88 -7.45
N VAL A 109 -27.23 -47.07 -6.74
CA VAL A 109 -26.94 -46.72 -5.34
C VAL A 109 -28.07 -47.17 -4.44
N THR A 110 -27.76 -47.50 -3.18
CA THR A 110 -28.80 -47.80 -2.19
C THR A 110 -29.52 -46.52 -1.76
N PRO A 111 -30.81 -46.60 -1.37
CA PRO A 111 -31.59 -45.43 -0.93
C PRO A 111 -31.01 -44.68 0.28
N GLU A 112 -30.25 -45.39 1.12
CA GLU A 112 -29.58 -44.84 2.32
C GLU A 112 -28.23 -44.18 2.01
N GLY A 113 -27.69 -44.38 0.80
CA GLY A 113 -26.36 -43.93 0.39
C GLY A 113 -26.32 -43.08 -0.88
N SER A 114 -27.47 -42.67 -1.44
CA SER A 114 -27.56 -42.08 -2.78
C SER A 114 -26.75 -40.79 -2.95
N VAL A 115 -26.80 -39.88 -1.96
CA VAL A 115 -25.96 -38.69 -1.86
C VAL A 115 -25.85 -38.37 -0.38
N ILE A 116 -24.66 -38.44 0.20
CA ILE A 116 -24.46 -38.11 1.62
C ILE A 116 -23.62 -36.85 1.71
N ASN A 117 -24.11 -35.85 2.45
CA ASN A 117 -23.36 -34.66 2.86
C ASN A 117 -22.71 -33.86 1.72
N VAL A 118 -23.51 -33.14 0.93
CA VAL A 118 -22.97 -32.08 0.06
C VAL A 118 -22.42 -30.97 0.95
N ARG A 119 -21.14 -30.66 0.80
CA ARG A 119 -20.43 -29.64 1.56
C ARG A 119 -19.49 -28.90 0.63
N ASP A 120 -19.19 -27.68 1.02
CA ASP A 120 -18.14 -26.87 0.42
C ASP A 120 -16.77 -27.53 0.62
N VAL A 121 -15.94 -27.45 -0.42
CA VAL A 121 -14.55 -27.91 -0.36
C VAL A 121 -13.73 -26.80 0.29
N ASP A 122 -12.96 -27.12 1.32
CA ASP A 122 -12.07 -26.14 1.94
C ASP A 122 -10.72 -26.14 1.20
N GLU A 123 -10.56 -25.24 0.22
CA GLU A 123 -9.30 -25.15 -0.53
C GLU A 123 -8.13 -24.67 0.32
N CYS A 124 -8.39 -24.06 1.48
CA CYS A 124 -7.35 -23.63 2.41
C CYS A 124 -6.83 -24.77 3.31
N SER A 125 -7.48 -25.93 3.30
CA SER A 125 -7.07 -27.10 4.09
C SER A 125 -5.77 -27.74 3.63
N SER A 126 -5.39 -27.54 2.36
CA SER A 126 -4.16 -28.06 1.77
C SER A 126 -3.57 -27.05 0.77
N PRO A 127 -2.25 -26.85 0.74
CA PRO A 127 -1.60 -25.98 -0.24
C PRO A 127 -1.77 -26.44 -1.70
N ASP A 128 -2.12 -27.71 -1.93
CA ASP A 128 -2.33 -28.24 -3.29
C ASP A 128 -3.71 -27.90 -3.86
N LEU A 129 -4.64 -27.44 -3.00
CA LEU A 129 -6.02 -27.11 -3.38
C LEU A 129 -6.22 -25.63 -3.67
N ASN A 130 -5.25 -24.78 -3.31
CA ASN A 130 -5.28 -23.35 -3.57
C ASN A 130 -3.99 -22.89 -4.25
N ASP A 131 -4.05 -21.75 -4.92
CA ASP A 131 -2.91 -21.12 -5.57
C ASP A 131 -2.47 -19.83 -4.84
N CYS A 132 -2.77 -19.69 -3.55
CA CYS A 132 -2.34 -18.54 -2.77
C CYS A 132 -0.80 -18.42 -2.74
N HIS A 133 -0.29 -17.19 -2.71
CA HIS A 133 1.13 -16.94 -2.46
C HIS A 133 1.51 -17.45 -1.07
N THR A 134 2.74 -17.89 -0.87
CA THR A 134 3.24 -18.41 0.42
C THR A 134 3.18 -17.41 1.58
N LEU A 135 3.16 -16.11 1.26
CA LEU A 135 3.02 -15.01 2.22
C LEU A 135 1.56 -14.54 2.40
N ALA A 136 0.63 -15.04 1.58
CA ALA A 136 -0.77 -14.66 1.65
C ALA A 136 -1.51 -15.52 2.69
N THR A 137 -2.60 -14.96 3.21
CA THR A 137 -3.55 -15.69 4.05
C THR A 137 -4.69 -16.22 3.17
N CYS A 138 -4.90 -17.54 3.20
CA CYS A 138 -6.05 -18.20 2.57
C CYS A 138 -7.26 -18.13 3.50
N THR A 139 -8.42 -17.76 2.96
CA THR A 139 -9.71 -17.79 3.65
C THR A 139 -10.71 -18.55 2.80
N ASN A 140 -11.23 -19.67 3.31
CA ASN A 140 -12.24 -20.45 2.63
C ASN A 140 -13.57 -19.70 2.60
N THR A 141 -14.25 -19.71 1.47
CA THR A 141 -15.58 -19.14 1.31
C THR A 141 -16.48 -20.15 0.59
N TRP A 142 -17.79 -19.95 0.59
CA TRP A 142 -18.65 -20.92 -0.07
C TRP A 142 -18.44 -20.91 -1.59
N GLY A 143 -18.10 -22.07 -2.15
CA GLY A 143 -17.90 -22.29 -3.58
C GLY A 143 -16.61 -21.69 -4.15
N ALA A 144 -15.75 -21.12 -3.30
CA ALA A 144 -14.50 -20.47 -3.70
C ALA A 144 -13.61 -20.16 -2.49
N PHE A 145 -12.38 -19.73 -2.72
CA PHE A 145 -11.50 -19.23 -1.66
C PHE A 145 -10.96 -17.85 -1.99
N LYS A 146 -10.53 -17.12 -0.95
CA LYS A 146 -9.91 -15.80 -1.07
C LYS A 146 -8.51 -15.83 -0.50
N CYS A 147 -7.53 -15.37 -1.29
CA CYS A 147 -6.18 -15.13 -0.82
C CYS A 147 -6.02 -13.63 -0.55
N THR A 148 -5.45 -13.27 0.59
CA THR A 148 -5.20 -11.87 0.95
C THR A 148 -3.74 -11.69 1.34
N CYS A 149 -3.04 -10.78 0.66
CA CYS A 149 -1.69 -10.40 1.06
C CYS A 149 -1.76 -9.60 2.37
N PRO A 150 -0.90 -9.89 3.37
CA PRO A 150 -0.81 -9.09 4.58
C PRO A 150 -0.36 -7.66 4.25
N ASN A 151 -0.68 -6.71 5.12
CA ASN A 151 -0.34 -5.31 4.92
C ASN A 151 1.19 -5.03 4.87
N THR A 152 2.05 -5.99 5.21
CA THR A 152 3.51 -5.90 5.05
C THR A 152 3.98 -6.20 3.63
N THR A 153 3.07 -6.67 2.78
CA THR A 153 3.33 -7.07 1.39
C THR A 153 2.40 -6.33 0.44
N LEU A 154 2.87 -6.11 -0.78
CA LEU A 154 2.10 -5.51 -1.86
C LEU A 154 1.59 -6.61 -2.79
N ASP A 155 0.30 -6.56 -3.07
CA ASP A 155 -0.34 -7.37 -4.11
C ASP A 155 -0.34 -6.57 -5.43
N PRO A 156 0.39 -6.98 -6.47
CA PRO A 156 0.38 -6.31 -7.77
C PRO A 156 -0.80 -6.75 -8.64
N ALA A 157 -1.69 -7.63 -8.17
CA ALA A 157 -2.78 -8.16 -8.98
C ALA A 157 -3.70 -7.03 -9.51
N PRO A 158 -3.95 -6.97 -10.82
CA PRO A 158 -4.79 -5.93 -11.43
C PRO A 158 -6.30 -6.15 -11.19
N VAL A 159 -6.71 -7.37 -10.83
CA VAL A 159 -8.10 -7.77 -10.64
C VAL A 159 -8.27 -8.43 -9.28
N ALA A 160 -9.31 -8.04 -8.55
CA ALA A 160 -9.57 -8.54 -7.20
C ALA A 160 -9.78 -10.07 -7.12
N SER A 161 -10.24 -10.72 -8.19
CA SER A 161 -10.43 -12.18 -8.25
C SER A 161 -9.12 -12.96 -8.23
N ARG A 162 -7.99 -12.34 -8.61
CA ARG A 162 -6.65 -12.95 -8.55
C ARG A 162 -5.77 -12.32 -7.46
N ALA A 163 -6.39 -11.69 -6.47
CA ALA A 163 -5.66 -11.14 -5.33
C ALA A 163 -4.98 -12.27 -4.53
N GLY A 164 -3.88 -11.92 -3.86
CA GLY A 164 -3.11 -12.80 -2.97
C GLY A 164 -2.32 -13.90 -3.67
N ARG A 165 -2.17 -13.86 -4.99
CA ARG A 165 -1.39 -14.83 -5.80
C ARG A 165 0.07 -14.44 -5.96
N GLU A 166 0.35 -13.14 -5.86
CA GLU A 166 1.69 -12.59 -5.84
C GLU A 166 1.75 -11.59 -4.68
N CYS A 167 2.61 -11.83 -3.70
CA CYS A 167 2.81 -10.88 -2.59
C CYS A 167 4.27 -10.48 -2.53
N ARG A 168 4.55 -9.20 -2.77
CA ARG A 168 5.91 -8.63 -2.73
C ARG A 168 6.16 -8.01 -1.36
N SER A 169 7.12 -8.53 -0.61
CA SER A 169 7.52 -7.96 0.68
C SER A 169 8.05 -6.53 0.52
N CYS A 170 7.68 -5.64 1.43
CA CYS A 170 8.37 -4.36 1.53
C CYS A 170 9.79 -4.56 2.10
N ALA A 171 10.78 -3.91 1.51
CA ALA A 171 12.15 -3.94 2.02
C ALA A 171 12.25 -3.13 3.32
N ALA A 172 12.83 -3.72 4.37
CA ALA A 172 13.07 -3.03 5.65
C ALA A 172 13.95 -1.78 5.49
N SER A 173 14.80 -1.76 4.47
CA SER A 173 15.63 -0.61 4.10
C SER A 173 14.82 0.65 3.75
N HIS A 174 13.55 0.51 3.35
CA HIS A 174 12.66 1.66 3.11
C HIS A 174 12.40 2.45 4.40
N CYS A 175 12.36 1.76 5.54
CA CYS A 175 12.19 2.35 6.87
C CYS A 175 13.52 2.45 7.62
N SER A 176 14.63 2.57 6.88
CA SER A 176 16.00 2.67 7.41
C SER A 176 16.40 1.52 8.35
N ASP A 177 15.78 0.34 8.19
CA ASP A 177 15.91 -0.83 9.10
C ASP A 177 15.59 -0.51 10.58
N ARG A 178 14.88 0.60 10.84
CA ARG A 178 14.52 1.13 12.17
C ARG A 178 13.02 1.06 12.45
N GLY A 179 12.26 0.46 11.54
CA GLY A 179 10.81 0.32 11.65
C GLY A 179 10.30 -0.81 10.77
N LEU A 180 8.99 -1.07 10.86
CA LEU A 180 8.32 -2.03 10.00
C LEU A 180 7.68 -1.29 8.82
N CYS A 181 7.88 -1.82 7.62
CA CYS A 181 7.24 -1.29 6.43
C CYS A 181 5.91 -2.00 6.18
N HIS A 182 4.88 -1.21 5.91
CA HIS A 182 3.55 -1.66 5.54
C HIS A 182 3.08 -0.92 4.28
N TYR A 183 2.07 -1.44 3.60
CA TYR A 183 1.39 -0.81 2.47
C TYR A 183 -0.01 -0.37 2.89
N ASN A 184 -0.39 0.84 2.50
CA ASN A 184 -1.74 1.38 2.59
C ASN A 184 -2.18 1.84 1.20
N ASN A 185 -3.22 1.22 0.64
CA ASN A 185 -3.71 1.50 -0.73
C ASN A 185 -2.58 1.49 -1.78
N GLY A 186 -1.63 0.56 -1.65
CA GLY A 186 -0.48 0.43 -2.54
C GLY A 186 0.69 1.38 -2.26
N GLN A 187 0.58 2.30 -1.30
CA GLN A 187 1.68 3.19 -0.89
C GLN A 187 2.39 2.65 0.35
N PRO A 188 3.73 2.54 0.36
CA PRO A 188 4.47 2.13 1.54
C PRO A 188 4.43 3.22 2.61
N TYR A 189 4.24 2.81 3.86
CA TYR A 189 4.36 3.66 5.05
C TYR A 189 5.11 2.89 6.14
N CYS A 190 5.84 3.62 6.97
CA CYS A 190 6.66 3.03 8.02
C CYS A 190 6.00 3.21 9.39
N THR A 191 6.04 2.16 10.20
CA THR A 191 5.80 2.23 11.64
C THR A 191 7.14 2.18 12.35
N CYS A 192 7.56 3.33 12.89
CA CYS A 192 8.89 3.46 13.49
C CYS A 192 8.98 2.77 14.86
N SER A 193 10.15 2.19 15.14
CA SER A 193 10.46 1.68 16.47
C SER A 193 10.54 2.83 17.48
N SER A 194 10.37 2.52 18.77
CA SER A 194 10.39 3.53 19.83
C SER A 194 11.65 4.41 19.76
N GLY A 195 11.46 5.73 19.78
CA GLY A 195 12.54 6.70 19.68
C GLY A 195 12.87 7.17 18.26
N TYR A 196 12.30 6.59 17.20
CA TYR A 196 12.53 7.07 15.83
C TYR A 196 11.31 7.81 15.26
N TYR A 197 11.58 8.82 14.42
CA TYR A 197 10.56 9.71 13.85
C TYR A 197 10.80 9.97 12.35
N GLY A 198 9.77 10.47 11.67
CA GLY A 198 9.77 10.74 10.22
C GLY A 198 8.91 9.76 9.43
N SER A 199 8.76 9.98 8.12
CA SER A 199 8.01 9.09 7.22
C SER A 199 8.72 7.75 6.97
N THR A 200 10.05 7.74 7.06
CA THR A 200 10.95 6.61 6.80
C THR A 200 11.82 6.25 8.02
N CYS A 201 11.45 6.75 9.21
CA CYS A 201 12.18 6.53 10.47
C CYS A 201 13.65 7.01 10.43
N GLU A 202 13.90 8.07 9.68
CA GLU A 202 15.24 8.65 9.47
C GLU A 202 15.77 9.40 10.71
N MET A 203 14.88 9.96 11.52
CA MET A 203 15.27 10.81 12.65
C MET A 203 15.36 10.02 13.96
N ASP A 204 16.45 10.21 14.69
CA ASP A 204 16.66 9.68 16.04
C ASP A 204 16.18 10.71 17.09
N GLY A 205 15.22 10.29 17.90
CA GLY A 205 14.59 11.08 18.95
C GLY A 205 15.54 11.51 20.05
N GLU A 206 16.59 10.74 20.32
CA GLU A 206 17.62 11.15 21.27
C GLU A 206 18.36 12.40 20.78
N VAL A 207 18.68 12.43 19.49
CA VAL A 207 19.34 13.57 18.84
C VAL A 207 18.41 14.80 18.80
N ILE A 208 17.12 14.60 18.53
CA ILE A 208 16.13 15.69 18.58
C ILE A 208 16.02 16.23 20.02
N GLY A 209 15.98 15.35 21.02
CA GLY A 209 15.91 15.75 22.43
C GLY A 209 17.11 16.62 22.86
N VAL A 210 18.32 16.20 22.49
CA VAL A 210 19.54 16.96 22.78
C VAL A 210 19.56 18.31 22.05
N SER A 211 19.20 18.35 20.77
CA SER A 211 19.23 19.59 19.98
C SER A 211 18.19 20.62 20.44
N VAL A 212 16.96 20.20 20.73
CA VAL A 212 15.91 21.07 21.26
C VAL A 212 16.28 21.55 22.67
N GLY A 213 16.78 20.65 23.52
CA GLY A 213 17.22 20.99 24.88
C GLY A 213 18.34 22.03 24.89
N ALA A 214 19.37 21.84 24.06
CA ALA A 214 20.47 22.80 23.92
C ALA A 214 20.00 24.16 23.37
N SER A 215 19.10 24.15 22.39
CA SER A 215 18.55 25.38 21.79
C SER A 215 17.74 26.19 22.79
N LEU A 216 16.90 25.54 23.60
CA LEU A 216 16.11 26.19 24.65
C LEU A 216 17.00 26.74 25.77
N ALA A 217 18.01 25.97 26.20
CA ALA A 217 18.97 26.44 27.20
C ALA A 217 19.74 27.67 26.70
N ALA A 218 20.23 27.64 25.46
CA ALA A 218 20.93 28.77 24.85
C ALA A 218 20.02 30.01 24.75
N ALA A 219 18.78 29.85 24.30
CA ALA A 219 17.81 30.95 24.21
C ALA A 219 17.52 31.57 25.58
N LEU A 220 17.39 30.75 26.64
CA LEU A 220 17.22 31.22 28.01
C LEU A 220 18.43 32.01 28.52
N VAL A 221 19.64 31.52 28.28
CA VAL A 221 20.88 32.23 28.64
C VAL A 221 20.97 33.57 27.90
N ILE A 222 20.67 33.60 26.60
CA ILE A 222 20.64 34.84 25.80
C ILE A 222 19.57 35.81 26.35
N ALA A 223 18.38 35.33 26.71
CA ALA A 223 17.33 36.19 27.28
C ALA A 223 17.73 36.79 28.63
N ILE A 224 18.33 35.98 29.53
CA ILE A 224 18.81 36.42 30.84
C ILE A 224 19.94 37.45 30.69
N THR A 225 20.90 37.18 29.80
CA THR A 225 22.01 38.12 29.53
C THR A 225 21.50 39.43 28.94
N LEU A 226 20.56 39.41 27.99
CA LEU A 226 19.94 40.62 27.45
C LEU A 226 19.17 41.39 28.54
N ALA A 227 18.41 40.71 29.40
CA ALA A 227 17.71 41.35 30.51
C ALA A 227 18.68 42.02 31.49
N ALA A 228 19.79 41.36 31.82
CA ALA A 228 20.84 41.93 32.65
C ALA A 228 21.46 43.18 32.02
N LEU A 229 21.82 43.13 30.72
CA LEU A 229 22.36 44.28 29.98
C LEU A 229 21.36 45.45 29.90
N LEU A 230 20.07 45.16 29.71
CA LEU A 230 19.01 46.18 29.72
C LEU A 230 18.81 46.80 31.11
N SER A 231 18.90 45.99 32.18
CA SER A 231 18.80 46.50 33.55
C SER A 231 20.00 47.38 33.92
N TRP A 232 21.20 46.99 33.48
CA TRP A 232 22.43 47.73 33.72
C TRP A 232 22.48 49.04 32.93
N SER A 233 22.12 49.03 31.64
CA SER A 233 22.02 50.26 30.84
C SER A 233 20.97 51.24 31.40
N ARG A 234 19.82 50.73 31.87
CA ARG A 234 18.81 51.56 32.56
C ARG A 234 19.34 52.14 33.87
N LYS A 235 20.07 51.37 34.67
CA LYS A 235 20.68 51.85 35.93
C LYS A 235 21.71 52.93 35.65
N TRP A 236 22.64 52.69 34.72
CA TRP A 236 23.67 53.65 34.34
C TRP A 236 23.08 54.95 33.77
N SER A 237 22.01 54.87 32.96
CA SER A 237 21.30 56.05 32.47
C SER A 237 20.63 56.86 33.59
N ARG A 238 20.14 56.21 34.66
CA ARG A 238 19.62 56.91 35.84
C ARG A 238 20.73 57.59 36.64
N GLU A 239 21.87 56.93 36.81
CA GLU A 239 23.03 57.49 37.53
C GLU A 239 23.59 58.73 36.80
N GLN A 240 23.68 58.70 35.47
CA GLN A 240 24.05 59.86 34.64
C GLN A 240 23.08 61.04 34.83
N LYS A 241 21.77 60.78 34.91
CA LYS A 241 20.74 61.81 35.13
C LYS A 241 20.75 62.37 36.56
N ALA A 242 21.11 61.56 37.57
CA ALA A 242 21.13 61.97 38.98
C ALA A 242 22.36 62.82 39.35
N LEU A 243 23.47 62.71 38.59
CA LEU A 243 24.70 63.48 38.80
C LEU A 243 24.75 64.81 38.02
N GLY A 244 23.64 65.24 37.40
CA GLY A 244 23.58 66.53 36.69
C GLY A 244 24.48 66.64 35.45
N MET A 245 25.07 65.54 34.98
CA MET A 245 25.85 65.51 33.74
C MET A 245 24.90 65.17 32.59
N GLY A 246 24.41 66.22 31.93
CA GLY A 246 23.84 66.08 30.59
C GLY A 246 24.83 65.38 29.66
N SER A 247 24.35 64.38 28.93
CA SER A 247 25.09 63.65 27.90
C SER A 247 25.90 64.59 27.00
N PRO A 248 27.20 64.36 26.75
CA PRO A 248 28.01 65.23 25.89
C PRO A 248 27.69 65.07 24.39
N VAL A 249 26.68 64.28 24.02
CA VAL A 249 26.43 63.92 22.62
C VAL A 249 25.58 64.95 21.86
N PHE A 250 24.90 65.89 22.53
CA PHE A 250 24.07 66.89 21.84
C PHE A 250 24.68 68.30 21.74
N SER A 251 25.91 68.52 22.23
CA SER A 251 26.52 69.87 22.18
C SER A 251 27.16 70.22 20.82
N PHE A 252 27.42 69.24 19.95
CA PHE A 252 28.05 69.50 18.63
C PHE A 252 27.07 69.83 17.49
N MET A 253 25.76 69.94 17.76
CA MET A 253 24.77 70.42 16.77
C MET A 253 24.23 71.82 17.07
N ALA A 254 24.85 72.57 18.00
CA ALA A 254 24.44 73.94 18.35
C ALA A 254 25.37 75.03 17.78
N ALA A 255 26.18 74.71 16.77
CA ALA A 255 26.94 75.68 16.01
C ALA A 255 27.03 75.25 14.54
N ASN A 256 25.89 75.21 13.88
CA ASN A 256 25.75 75.49 12.45
C ASN A 256 24.27 75.65 12.15
N THR A 257 23.81 76.90 12.17
CA THR A 257 22.58 77.30 11.51
C THR A 257 22.73 77.00 10.03
N ILE A 258 22.27 75.81 9.61
CA ILE A 258 22.06 75.50 8.20
C ILE A 258 20.97 76.45 7.70
N LYS A 259 21.40 77.57 7.12
CA LYS A 259 20.56 78.35 6.22
C LYS A 259 20.31 77.46 5.01
N THR A 260 19.03 77.24 4.71
CA THR A 260 18.58 76.64 3.46
C THR A 260 19.16 77.43 2.28
N PRO A 261 19.94 76.82 1.38
CA PRO A 261 20.28 77.44 0.11
C PRO A 261 19.09 77.31 -0.86
N PRO A 262 18.91 78.28 -1.76
CA PRO A 262 17.89 78.22 -2.81
C PRO A 262 18.22 77.13 -3.84
N VAL A 263 17.18 76.73 -4.57
CA VAL A 263 17.15 75.67 -5.59
C VAL A 263 18.24 75.86 -6.66
N GLY A 264 19.03 74.80 -6.88
CA GLY A 264 19.80 74.55 -8.11
C GLY A 264 21.31 74.77 -8.00
N GLN A 265 22.09 73.71 -7.67
CA GLN A 265 23.51 73.47 -8.01
C GLN A 265 23.93 72.03 -7.58
N PRO A 266 24.97 71.41 -8.19
CA PRO A 266 25.12 69.94 -8.32
C PRO A 266 25.52 69.19 -7.03
N PRO A 267 25.31 67.87 -6.96
CA PRO A 267 25.47 67.10 -5.72
C PRO A 267 26.95 66.97 -5.32
N TYR A 268 27.19 67.24 -4.04
CA TYR A 268 28.28 66.79 -3.16
C TYR A 268 29.50 66.17 -3.86
N GLN A 269 30.59 66.92 -3.98
CA GLN A 269 31.89 66.36 -4.33
C GLN A 269 32.44 65.59 -3.13
N VAL A 270 32.36 64.26 -3.21
CA VAL A 270 33.07 63.35 -2.29
C VAL A 270 34.56 63.65 -2.39
N THR A 271 35.16 64.04 -1.26
CA THR A 271 36.58 64.40 -1.21
C THR A 271 37.46 63.15 -1.45
N LEU A 272 38.67 63.34 -1.99
CA LEU A 272 39.59 62.23 -2.28
C LEU A 272 39.90 61.40 -1.01
N GLU A 273 39.95 62.06 0.15
CA GLU A 273 40.19 61.46 1.46
C GLU A 273 39.06 60.51 1.88
N GLU A 274 37.79 60.88 1.63
CA GLU A 274 36.66 60.00 1.91
C GLU A 274 36.65 58.77 1.01
N ARG A 275 37.05 58.90 -0.26
CA ARG A 275 37.19 57.74 -1.16
C ARG A 275 38.31 56.79 -0.71
N MET A 276 39.44 57.32 -0.26
CA MET A 276 40.54 56.51 0.27
C MET A 276 40.15 55.81 1.57
N ARG A 277 39.41 56.46 2.46
CA ARG A 277 38.93 55.85 3.72
C ARG A 277 37.99 54.67 3.46
N TRP A 278 37.05 54.81 2.53
CA TRP A 278 36.13 53.72 2.18
C TRP A 278 36.83 52.57 1.42
N ALA A 279 37.86 52.87 0.63
CA ALA A 279 38.67 51.85 -0.03
C ALA A 279 39.43 50.97 0.98
N GLN A 280 40.04 51.58 2.01
CA GLN A 280 40.76 50.84 3.06
C GLN A 280 39.84 49.92 3.87
N ILE A 281 38.62 50.37 4.16
CA ILE A 281 37.62 49.55 4.88
C ILE A 281 37.19 48.35 4.03
N ALA A 282 36.97 48.55 2.73
CA ALA A 282 36.59 47.46 1.81
C ALA A 282 37.70 46.40 1.68
N GLU A 283 38.96 46.82 1.60
CA GLU A 283 40.11 45.91 1.48
C GLU A 283 40.32 45.07 2.76
N ALA A 284 40.11 45.67 3.94
CA ALA A 284 40.15 44.94 5.21
C ALA A 284 39.02 43.89 5.34
N MET A 285 37.83 44.16 4.77
CA MET A 285 36.72 43.21 4.77
C MET A 285 36.95 42.03 3.81
N VAL A 286 37.70 42.23 2.71
CA VAL A 286 38.09 41.15 1.80
C VAL A 286 39.14 40.24 2.44
N GLN A 287 40.10 40.78 3.19
CA GLN A 287 41.15 39.99 3.84
C GLN A 287 40.66 39.20 5.08
N ALA A 288 39.57 39.64 5.72
CA ALA A 288 39.02 38.99 6.92
C ALA A 288 38.14 37.75 6.62
N ASN A 289 37.79 37.47 5.36
CA ASN A 289 36.98 36.31 4.98
C ASN A 289 37.86 35.13 4.53
N HIS A 290 38.21 34.22 5.44
CA HIS A 290 38.91 32.96 5.14
C HIS A 290 38.01 31.85 4.52
N TYR A 291 36.88 32.19 3.90
CA TYR A 291 35.96 31.24 3.25
C TYR A 291 35.43 31.70 1.87
N ALA A 292 36.18 32.54 1.14
CA ALA A 292 35.85 32.83 -0.25
C ALA A 292 36.75 31.98 -1.17
N GLY A 293 36.15 30.99 -1.83
CA GLY A 293 36.79 30.20 -2.88
C GLY A 293 37.17 31.04 -4.10
N ASP A 294 38.21 30.57 -4.79
CA ASP A 294 38.86 31.11 -5.98
C ASP A 294 37.87 31.60 -7.06
N PRO A 295 38.04 32.81 -7.65
CA PRO A 295 37.14 33.32 -8.67
C PRO A 295 37.56 32.83 -10.06
N SER A 296 37.09 31.65 -10.45
CA SER A 296 36.88 31.33 -11.86
C SER A 296 35.39 31.18 -12.12
N GLN A 297 34.75 32.26 -12.58
CA GLN A 297 33.79 32.29 -13.69
C GLN A 297 32.91 33.55 -13.63
N SER A 298 32.89 34.23 -14.77
CA SER A 298 32.06 35.36 -15.12
C SER A 298 30.57 35.09 -14.91
N VAL A 299 29.90 35.93 -14.11
CA VAL A 299 28.44 36.08 -14.17
C VAL A 299 28.08 37.56 -14.17
N ALA A 300 27.41 37.95 -15.24
CA ALA A 300 26.91 39.29 -15.52
C ALA A 300 25.78 39.69 -14.55
N THR A 301 25.83 40.94 -14.10
CA THR A 301 24.79 41.60 -13.31
C THR A 301 23.53 41.86 -14.14
N ARG A 302 22.37 41.52 -13.57
CA ARG A 302 21.04 41.91 -14.06
C ARG A 302 20.53 43.12 -13.25
N PRO A 303 19.97 44.17 -13.88
CA PRO A 303 19.24 45.21 -13.16
C PRO A 303 17.74 44.85 -13.05
N SER A 304 17.13 45.27 -11.95
CA SER A 304 15.68 45.20 -11.69
C SER A 304 15.00 46.48 -12.15
N SER A 305 13.96 46.35 -12.98
CA SER A 305 12.92 47.35 -13.20
C SER A 305 11.58 46.64 -13.39
N ALA A 306 10.55 47.11 -12.68
CA ALA A 306 9.20 46.57 -12.72
C ALA A 306 8.34 47.16 -13.85
N MET A 307 7.23 46.46 -14.11
CA MET A 307 5.95 46.88 -14.74
C MET A 307 5.63 46.50 -16.20
N PHE A 308 4.55 45.70 -16.27
CA PHE A 308 3.51 45.52 -17.30
C PHE A 308 3.88 45.05 -18.71
N GLY A 309 3.61 43.77 -18.96
CA GLY A 309 3.37 43.18 -20.28
C GLY A 309 2.61 41.86 -20.13
N TYR A 310 1.41 41.78 -20.70
CA TYR A 310 0.61 40.55 -20.77
C TYR A 310 1.38 39.44 -21.50
N PRO A 311 1.41 38.19 -21.01
CA PRO A 311 1.99 37.10 -21.79
C PRO A 311 0.96 36.54 -22.78
N THR A 312 1.36 36.53 -24.05
CA THR A 312 0.77 35.72 -25.11
C THR A 312 1.06 34.24 -24.85
N LEU A 313 0.02 33.41 -24.85
CA LEU A 313 0.11 31.95 -24.73
C LEU A 313 0.70 31.33 -26.02
N PRO A 314 1.57 30.31 -25.92
CA PRO A 314 1.91 29.45 -27.06
C PRO A 314 0.76 28.46 -27.38
N PRO A 315 0.63 27.99 -28.64
CA PRO A 315 -0.53 27.25 -29.09
C PRO A 315 -0.57 25.82 -28.53
N VAL A 316 -1.76 25.41 -28.08
CA VAL A 316 -2.12 24.05 -27.68
C VAL A 316 -2.38 23.19 -28.93
N PRO A 317 -1.92 21.93 -29.01
CA PRO A 317 -2.30 21.02 -30.10
C PRO A 317 -3.73 20.50 -29.88
N LEU A 318 -4.58 20.62 -30.90
CA LEU A 318 -5.90 19.98 -30.92
C LEU A 318 -5.79 18.49 -31.29
N PRO A 319 -6.63 17.60 -30.71
CA PRO A 319 -6.74 16.22 -31.16
C PRO A 319 -7.46 16.15 -32.52
N ARG A 320 -6.90 15.38 -33.45
CA ARG A 320 -7.56 14.98 -34.70
C ARG A 320 -8.63 13.95 -34.39
N SER A 321 -9.87 14.26 -34.75
CA SER A 321 -10.99 13.32 -34.82
C SER A 321 -11.30 13.05 -36.29
N ASP A 322 -10.80 11.93 -36.80
CA ASP A 322 -11.24 11.34 -38.07
C ASP A 322 -12.32 10.30 -37.75
N ILE A 323 -13.59 10.69 -37.93
CA ILE A 323 -14.72 9.75 -37.99
C ILE A 323 -14.97 9.46 -39.46
N LEU A 324 -14.60 8.26 -39.88
CA LEU A 324 -15.02 7.64 -41.13
C LEU A 324 -16.44 7.10 -40.95
N CYS A 325 -17.35 7.50 -41.84
CA CYS A 325 -18.57 6.75 -42.14
C CYS A 325 -18.22 5.48 -42.90
N GLY A 326 -18.76 4.35 -42.45
CA GLY A 326 -18.76 3.04 -43.10
C GLY A 326 -19.72 2.12 -42.38
#